data_AF-A0AAN8JZ45-F1
#
_entry.id   AF-A0AAN8JZ45-F1
#
_cell.length_a   1.000
_cell.length_b   1.000
_cell.length_c   1.000
_cell.angle_alpha   90.00
_cell.angle_beta   90.00
_cell.angle_gamma   90.00
#
_symmetry.space_group_name_H-M   'P 1'
#
loop_
_entity.id
_entity.type
_entity.pdbx_description
1 polymer ?
#
loop_
_entity_poly.entity_id
_entity_poly.type
_entity_poly.pdbx_seq_one_letter_code
_entity_poly.pdbx_strand_id
1 'polypeptide(L)'
;MDSTDGEKILSRIRTFYILNYDPEDARLPRAVCTRCRNLLLKIEKGVRDPQEFREPFDFSKIVLSPPPTRLNPQPEYTCSCAMCQVARGNPVNLGIGKSFPLSRPSDPVTSTSAECLPSPRPIFVCKRCWQPVGKGIKHPCTVVAARENLAATIKGVPHASDIIASDLIKEKSVVSTGSTIKIGTRGSDLSMRKPGPRPSSSKALFSDAQVPTAEVGRFQSTLVLSLKQTEKALTFIRTWKGRDSVETGVMAKLRDEDNVLNR
;
A
#
# COMPACT_ATOMS: atom_id res chain seq x y z
N MET A 1 13.25 22.85 40.00
CA MET A 1 13.38 21.43 39.66
C MET A 1 13.94 20.76 40.90
N ASP A 2 13.11 19.97 41.56
CA ASP A 2 13.34 19.54 42.94
C ASP A 2 14.56 18.62 43.07
N SER A 3 15.49 19.03 43.93
CA SER A 3 16.77 18.34 44.18
C SER A 3 16.62 16.86 44.57
N THR A 4 15.45 16.48 45.09
CA THR A 4 15.13 15.13 45.57
C THR A 4 14.90 14.11 44.46
N ASP A 5 14.53 14.54 43.26
CA ASP A 5 14.22 13.64 42.15
C ASP A 5 15.49 13.18 41.42
N GLY A 6 16.51 14.03 41.37
CA GLY A 6 17.81 13.71 40.77
C GLY A 6 18.54 12.61 41.56
N GLU A 7 18.60 12.76 42.88
CA GLU A 7 19.28 11.82 43.79
C GLU A 7 18.67 10.41 43.73
N LYS A 8 17.33 10.31 43.65
CA LYS A 8 16.61 9.03 43.51
C LYS A 8 16.87 8.33 42.18
N ILE A 9 17.16 9.09 41.13
CA ILE A 9 17.52 8.50 39.82
C ILE A 9 18.96 7.98 39.86
N LEU A 10 19.86 8.75 40.46
CA LEU A 10 21.27 8.36 40.62
C LEU A 10 21.43 7.09 41.46
N SER A 11 20.67 6.95 42.56
CA SER A 11 20.69 5.73 43.37
C SER A 11 20.24 4.51 42.56
N ARG A 12 19.17 4.63 41.76
CA ARG A 12 18.68 3.54 40.90
C ARG A 12 19.69 3.13 39.83
N ILE A 13 20.40 4.08 39.23
CA ILE A 13 21.46 3.78 38.25
C ILE A 13 22.61 3.02 38.91
N ARG A 14 23.01 3.44 40.12
CA ARG A 14 24.03 2.75 40.92
C ARG A 14 23.64 1.32 41.28
N THR A 15 22.39 1.10 41.65
CA THR A 15 21.90 -0.23 42.05
C THR A 15 21.74 -1.19 40.87
N PHE A 16 21.30 -0.73 39.70
CA PHE A 16 20.89 -1.63 38.62
C PHE A 16 21.82 -1.70 37.40
N TYR A 17 22.69 -0.70 37.19
CA TYR A 17 23.49 -0.63 35.96
C TYR A 17 24.98 -0.39 36.21
N ILE A 18 25.36 0.64 37.00
CA ILE A 18 26.77 1.04 37.16
C ILE A 18 27.04 1.31 38.63
N LEU A 19 27.62 0.32 39.32
CA LEU A 19 27.91 0.37 40.76
C LEU A 19 28.65 1.66 41.19
N ASN A 20 29.60 2.13 40.37
CA ASN A 20 30.40 3.32 40.62
C ASN A 20 30.04 4.50 39.69
N TYR A 21 28.76 4.80 39.55
CA TYR A 21 28.32 5.96 38.76
C TYR A 21 28.72 7.28 39.44
N ASP A 22 29.64 8.00 38.79
CA ASP A 22 30.08 9.34 39.16
C ASP A 22 29.47 10.39 38.20
N PRO A 23 28.60 11.31 38.67
CA PRO A 23 28.02 12.35 37.82
C PRO A 23 29.04 13.35 37.25
N GLU A 24 30.24 13.45 37.84
CA GLU A 24 31.28 14.35 37.35
C GLU A 24 32.15 13.73 36.25
N ASP A 25 32.11 12.41 36.05
CA ASP A 25 32.83 11.75 34.95
C ASP A 25 32.25 12.20 33.60
N ALA A 26 33.11 12.81 32.78
CA ALA A 26 32.75 13.27 31.44
C ALA A 26 32.42 12.12 30.46
N ARG A 27 32.73 10.86 30.80
CA ARG A 27 32.35 9.67 30.04
C ARG A 27 30.91 9.25 30.30
N LEU A 28 30.35 9.64 31.44
CA LEU A 28 29.03 9.21 31.88
C LEU A 28 27.96 10.24 31.51
N PRO A 29 26.77 9.78 31.07
CA PRO A 29 25.70 10.68 30.69
C PRO A 29 25.12 11.37 31.93
N ARG A 30 25.18 12.72 31.98
CA ARG A 30 24.69 13.54 33.10
C ARG A 30 23.16 13.66 33.19
N ALA A 31 22.44 13.24 32.15
CA ALA A 31 20.98 13.36 32.08
C ALA A 31 20.35 12.06 31.58
N VAL A 32 19.16 11.77 32.09
CA VAL A 32 18.37 10.58 31.76
C VAL A 32 17.10 11.01 31.06
N CYS A 33 16.78 10.42 29.91
CA CYS A 33 15.54 10.74 29.21
C CYS A 33 14.31 10.14 29.95
N THR A 34 13.13 10.69 29.68
CA THR A 34 11.86 10.30 30.34
C THR A 34 11.56 8.80 30.19
N ARG A 35 11.90 8.22 29.04
CA ARG A 35 11.72 6.78 28.78
C ARG A 35 12.61 5.92 29.69
N CYS A 36 13.91 6.27 29.80
CA CYS A 36 14.84 5.56 30.69
C CYS A 36 14.47 5.75 32.17
N ARG A 37 13.94 6.93 32.54
CA ARG A 37 13.42 7.17 33.89
C ARG A 37 12.25 6.23 34.23
N ASN A 38 11.32 6.04 33.30
CA ASN A 38 10.19 5.11 33.48
C ASN A 38 10.64 3.65 33.52
N LEU A 39 11.67 3.27 32.75
CA LEU A 39 12.26 1.94 32.82
C LEU A 39 12.90 1.66 34.19
N LEU A 40 13.68 2.59 34.73
CA LEU A 40 14.26 2.47 36.07
C LEU A 40 13.19 2.28 37.16
N LEU A 41 12.05 2.97 37.02
CA LEU A 41 10.89 2.80 37.91
C LEU A 41 10.21 1.42 37.78
N LYS A 42 10.16 0.85 36.57
CA LYS A 42 9.63 -0.51 36.36
C LYS A 42 10.54 -1.58 36.98
N ILE A 43 11.87 -1.39 36.90
CA ILE A 43 12.86 -2.30 37.51
C ILE A 43 12.69 -2.33 39.03
N GLU A 44 12.56 -1.17 39.66
CA GLU A 44 12.34 -1.05 41.11
C GLU A 44 11.04 -1.75 41.55
N LYS A 45 10.02 -1.74 40.68
CA LYS A 45 8.74 -2.44 40.91
C LYS A 45 8.78 -3.94 40.57
N GLY A 46 9.93 -4.48 40.20
CA GLY A 46 10.12 -5.92 39.94
C GLY A 46 9.65 -6.41 38.56
N VAL A 47 9.27 -5.51 37.65
CA VAL A 47 8.85 -5.89 36.29
C VAL A 47 10.08 -5.91 35.39
N ARG A 48 10.62 -7.12 35.14
CA ARG A 48 11.78 -7.33 34.25
C ARG A 48 11.36 -8.02 32.95
N ASP A 49 10.97 -7.26 31.94
CA ASP A 49 10.81 -7.77 30.57
C ASP A 49 12.18 -7.85 29.87
N PRO A 50 12.72 -9.06 29.59
CA PRO A 50 14.08 -9.23 29.07
C PRO A 50 14.35 -8.51 27.74
N GLN A 51 13.28 -8.24 26.97
CA GLN A 51 13.34 -7.59 25.67
C GLN A 51 13.48 -6.06 25.76
N GLU A 52 13.10 -5.44 26.89
CA GLU A 52 13.27 -3.99 27.14
C GLU A 52 14.64 -3.67 27.78
N PHE A 53 15.30 -4.66 28.39
CA PHE A 53 16.58 -4.51 29.10
C PHE A 53 17.75 -4.90 28.21
N ARG A 54 18.32 -3.93 27.50
CA ARG A 54 19.63 -4.10 26.86
C ARG A 54 20.74 -4.10 27.92
N GLU A 55 21.78 -4.89 27.69
CA GLU A 55 22.98 -4.91 28.53
C GLU A 55 23.57 -3.48 28.68
N PRO A 56 24.11 -3.14 29.86
CA PRO A 56 24.76 -1.86 30.06
C PRO A 56 25.86 -1.64 29.03
N PHE A 57 25.86 -0.48 28.38
CA PHE A 57 26.97 -0.09 27.51
C PHE A 57 28.24 0.07 28.35
N ASP A 58 29.35 -0.51 27.91
CA ASP A 58 30.64 -0.34 28.58
C ASP A 58 31.24 1.04 28.28
N PHE A 59 30.98 1.99 29.17
CA PHE A 59 31.47 3.37 29.09
C PHE A 59 32.99 3.48 29.22
N SER A 60 33.68 2.42 29.68
CA SER A 60 35.15 2.36 29.75
C SER A 60 35.82 2.45 28.38
N LYS A 61 35.07 2.12 27.31
CA LYS A 61 35.53 2.19 25.91
C LYS A 61 35.49 3.60 25.33
N ILE A 62 34.94 4.58 26.05
CA ILE A 62 34.89 5.97 25.60
C ILE A 62 36.25 6.63 25.84
N VAL A 63 37.02 6.79 24.77
CA VAL A 63 38.27 7.55 24.79
C VAL A 63 37.94 9.04 24.77
N LEU A 64 38.08 9.70 25.91
CA LEU A 64 38.09 11.16 25.99
C LEU A 64 39.45 11.69 25.54
N SER A 65 39.72 11.64 24.23
CA SER A 65 40.79 12.47 23.69
C SER A 65 40.24 13.88 23.57
N PRO A 66 40.81 14.91 24.22
CA PRO A 66 40.47 16.27 23.85
C PRO A 66 40.83 16.43 22.37
N PRO A 67 39.88 16.77 21.48
CA PRO A 67 40.27 17.10 20.12
C PRO A 67 41.19 18.31 20.20
N PRO A 68 42.31 18.33 19.45
CA PRO A 68 43.17 19.50 19.39
C PRO A 68 42.32 20.67 18.88
N THR A 69 42.03 21.60 19.78
CA THR A 69 41.36 22.85 19.44
C THR A 69 42.39 23.84 18.93
N ARG A 70 41.94 24.88 18.22
CA ARG A 70 42.76 25.98 17.66
C ARG A 70 43.77 26.61 18.63
N LEU A 71 43.65 26.36 19.94
CA LEU A 71 44.41 26.97 21.02
C LEU A 71 45.56 26.11 21.56
N ASN A 72 45.73 24.86 21.11
CA ASN A 72 46.84 24.02 21.59
C ASN A 72 47.48 23.21 20.45
N PRO A 73 48.42 23.80 19.70
CA PRO A 73 49.08 23.15 18.58
C PRO A 73 50.31 22.38 19.09
N GLN A 74 50.12 21.15 19.55
CA GLN A 74 51.24 20.23 19.67
C GLN A 74 51.59 19.70 18.26
N PRO A 75 52.85 19.82 17.79
CA PRO A 75 53.24 19.55 16.40
C PRO A 75 53.15 18.06 16.02
N GLU A 76 53.09 17.16 17.00
CA GLU A 76 53.08 15.70 16.77
C GLU A 76 51.67 15.15 16.46
N TYR A 77 50.61 15.93 16.67
CA TYR A 77 49.22 15.49 16.49
C TYR A 77 48.54 16.21 15.32
N THR A 78 48.96 15.87 14.11
CA THR A 78 48.24 16.28 12.90
C THR A 78 47.02 15.39 12.68
N CYS A 79 45.81 15.90 12.99
CA CYS A 79 44.58 15.17 12.70
C CYS A 79 44.40 14.98 11.18
N SER A 80 44.30 13.73 10.74
CA SER A 80 44.13 13.32 9.35
C SER A 80 42.65 13.21 8.93
N CYS A 81 41.70 13.61 9.78
CA CYS A 81 40.28 13.51 9.46
C CYS A 81 39.91 14.44 8.29
N ALA A 82 38.87 14.05 7.54
CA ALA A 82 38.41 14.79 6.37
C ALA A 82 38.10 16.27 6.67
N MET A 83 37.60 16.58 7.87
CA MET A 83 37.33 17.96 8.28
C MET A 83 38.62 18.80 8.42
N CYS A 84 39.65 18.25 9.05
CA CYS A 84 40.94 18.93 9.21
C CYS A 84 41.71 19.02 7.88
N GLN A 85 41.59 18.02 7.01
CA GLN A 85 42.13 18.07 5.65
C GLN A 85 41.45 19.15 4.80
N VAL A 86 40.12 19.25 4.83
CA VAL A 86 39.37 20.31 4.13
C VAL A 86 39.71 21.69 4.68
N ALA A 87 39.86 21.84 6.00
CA ALA A 87 40.26 23.10 6.62
C ALA A 87 41.71 23.52 6.28
N ARG A 88 42.63 22.56 6.12
CA ARG A 88 44.00 22.83 5.63
C ARG A 88 44.02 23.16 4.14
N GLY A 89 43.19 22.49 3.35
CA GLY A 89 43.04 22.75 1.91
C GLY A 89 42.32 24.06 1.58
N ASN A 90 41.57 24.63 2.55
CA ASN A 90 40.86 25.90 2.41
C ASN A 90 41.14 26.82 3.63
N PRO A 91 42.33 27.44 3.72
CA PRO A 91 42.62 28.39 4.78
C PRO A 91 41.68 29.59 4.68
N VAL A 92 41.00 29.92 5.79
CA VAL A 92 39.92 30.92 5.91
C VAL A 92 40.40 32.38 5.70
N ASN A 93 41.61 32.60 5.19
CA ASN A 93 42.15 33.92 4.91
C ASN A 93 41.90 34.40 3.46
N LEU A 94 41.10 33.68 2.68
CA LEU A 94 40.64 34.11 1.36
C LEU A 94 39.18 34.59 1.43
N GLY A 95 38.97 35.78 2.00
CA GLY A 95 37.77 36.61 1.77
C GLY A 95 36.42 36.08 2.28
N ILE A 96 35.86 36.77 3.27
CA ILE A 96 34.47 36.69 3.68
C ILE A 96 33.56 36.97 2.46
N GLY A 97 32.65 36.06 2.08
CA GLY A 97 31.49 36.46 1.27
C GLY A 97 30.91 35.50 0.24
N LYS A 98 31.38 34.26 0.06
CA LYS A 98 30.69 33.31 -0.84
C LYS A 98 30.52 31.95 -0.18
N SER A 99 29.36 31.74 0.44
CA SER A 99 28.89 30.43 0.87
C SER A 99 28.60 29.57 -0.36
N PHE A 100 29.58 28.78 -0.80
CA PHE A 100 29.28 27.63 -1.65
C PHE A 100 28.70 26.54 -0.74
N PRO A 101 27.54 25.95 -1.08
CA PRO A 101 27.05 24.78 -0.37
C PRO A 101 27.97 23.61 -0.74
N LEU A 102 29.04 23.42 0.03
CA LEU A 102 29.80 22.17 -0.03
C LEU A 102 28.87 21.08 0.50
N SER A 103 28.43 20.20 -0.40
CA SER A 103 27.79 18.94 -0.05
C SER A 103 28.63 18.25 1.02
N ARG A 104 28.02 17.91 2.15
CA ARG A 104 28.66 17.13 3.22
C ARG A 104 29.29 15.88 2.61
N PRO A 105 30.57 15.57 2.87
CA PRO A 105 31.08 14.22 2.63
C PRO A 105 30.25 13.29 3.50
N SER A 106 29.51 12.38 2.88
CA SER A 106 28.89 11.27 3.60
C SER A 106 29.99 10.45 4.25
N ASP A 107 29.82 10.07 5.52
CA ASP A 107 30.74 9.19 6.23
C ASP A 107 31.00 7.90 5.42
N PRO A 108 32.21 7.32 5.46
CA PRO A 108 32.47 6.03 4.84
C PRO A 108 31.57 5.00 5.51
N VAL A 109 30.59 4.50 4.75
CA VAL A 109 29.71 3.41 5.16
C VAL A 109 30.61 2.20 5.43
N THR A 110 30.74 1.83 6.70
CA THR A 110 31.39 0.58 7.08
C THR A 110 30.49 -0.54 6.56
N SER A 111 30.88 -1.10 5.42
CA SER A 111 30.21 -2.21 4.76
C SER A 111 30.40 -3.47 5.58
N THR A 112 29.55 -3.67 6.57
CA THR A 112 29.34 -5.00 7.16
C THR A 112 27.84 -5.24 7.30
N SER A 113 27.43 -6.40 6.81
CA SER A 113 26.10 -7.01 6.82
C SER A 113 25.12 -6.54 5.74
N ALA A 114 24.80 -7.52 4.88
CA ALA A 114 23.62 -7.71 4.04
C ALA A 114 22.86 -6.45 3.60
N GLU A 115 22.84 -6.28 2.28
CA GLU A 115 22.09 -5.30 1.50
C GLU A 115 20.56 -5.42 1.73
N CYS A 116 20.10 -5.02 2.91
CA CYS A 116 18.72 -4.67 3.14
C CYS A 116 18.54 -3.25 2.62
N LEU A 117 17.86 -3.12 1.47
CA LEU A 117 17.36 -1.85 0.97
C LEU A 117 16.74 -1.05 2.13
N PRO A 118 17.05 0.25 2.28
CA PRO A 118 16.47 1.06 3.34
C PRO A 118 14.94 0.97 3.24
N SER A 119 14.27 0.60 4.34
CA SER A 119 12.82 0.48 4.35
C SER A 119 12.20 1.80 3.86
N PRO A 120 11.28 1.78 2.87
CA PRO A 120 10.73 3.00 2.31
C PRO A 120 10.06 3.81 3.42
N ARG A 121 10.54 5.04 3.63
CA ARG A 121 9.89 5.96 4.58
C ARG A 121 8.51 6.31 4.02
N PRO A 122 7.45 6.36 4.86
CA PRO A 122 6.13 6.73 4.38
C PRO A 122 6.18 8.15 3.81
N ILE A 123 5.93 8.26 2.51
CA ILE A 123 5.75 9.54 1.83
C ILE A 123 4.39 10.07 2.26
N PHE A 124 4.37 11.16 3.03
CA PHE A 124 3.13 11.82 3.39
C PHE A 124 2.62 12.59 2.17
N VAL A 125 1.47 12.21 1.63
CA VAL A 125 0.86 12.89 0.49
C VAL A 125 -0.27 13.79 0.99
N CYS A 126 -0.31 15.04 0.51
CA CYS A 126 -1.40 15.95 0.84
C CYS A 126 -2.71 15.45 0.22
N LYS A 127 -3.75 15.24 1.04
CA LYS A 127 -5.06 14.78 0.56
C LYS A 127 -5.78 15.78 -0.35
N ARG A 128 -5.41 17.06 -0.32
CA ARG A 128 -6.06 18.12 -1.11
C ARG A 128 -5.45 18.32 -2.49
N CYS A 129 -4.11 18.31 -2.57
CA CYS A 129 -3.39 18.62 -3.80
C CYS A 129 -2.55 17.45 -4.35
N TRP A 130 -2.52 16.32 -3.65
CA TRP A 130 -1.78 15.11 -4.05
C TRP A 130 -0.26 15.27 -4.16
N GLN A 131 0.31 16.37 -3.65
CA GLN A 131 1.75 16.60 -3.58
C GLN A 131 2.37 15.89 -2.36
N PRO A 132 3.59 15.34 -2.46
CA PRO A 132 4.35 14.90 -1.28
C PRO A 132 4.64 16.08 -0.35
N VAL A 133 4.40 15.87 0.95
CA VAL A 133 4.59 16.82 2.05
C VAL A 133 5.74 16.32 2.91
N GLY A 134 6.70 17.20 3.16
CA GLY A 134 7.87 16.88 3.97
C GLY A 134 8.60 18.13 4.41
N LYS A 135 9.52 17.98 5.36
CA LYS A 135 10.39 19.08 5.80
C LYS A 135 11.18 19.62 4.60
N GLY A 136 11.07 20.91 4.33
CA GLY A 136 11.76 21.58 3.22
C GLY A 136 11.02 21.58 1.87
N ILE A 137 9.88 20.90 1.74
CA ILE A 137 9.08 20.93 0.51
C ILE A 137 8.05 22.05 0.62
N LYS A 138 8.15 23.06 -0.26
CA LYS A 138 7.12 24.10 -0.37
C LYS A 138 5.84 23.47 -0.92
N HIS A 139 4.76 23.57 -0.16
CA HIS A 139 3.45 23.02 -0.51
C HIS A 139 2.41 24.14 -0.70
N PRO A 140 2.28 24.71 -1.93
CA PRO A 140 1.20 25.62 -2.27
C PRO A 140 -0.07 24.82 -2.58
N CYS A 141 -0.99 24.74 -1.62
CA CYS A 141 -2.25 24.00 -1.77
C CYS A 141 -3.29 24.77 -2.62
N THR A 142 -3.03 24.92 -3.92
CA THR A 142 -3.95 25.57 -4.86
C THR A 142 -4.73 24.55 -5.69
N VAL A 143 -5.90 24.96 -6.21
CA VAL A 143 -6.73 24.12 -7.09
C VAL A 143 -6.00 23.79 -8.40
N VAL A 144 -5.21 24.73 -8.91
CA VAL A 144 -4.41 24.53 -10.14
C VAL A 144 -3.34 23.46 -9.92
N ALA A 145 -2.54 23.60 -8.86
CA ALA A 145 -1.51 22.62 -8.50
C ALA A 145 -2.12 21.24 -8.22
N ALA A 146 -3.30 21.18 -7.58
CA ALA A 146 -4.00 19.92 -7.37
C ALA A 146 -4.35 19.19 -8.67
N ARG A 147 -4.83 19.92 -9.69
CA ARG A 147 -5.15 19.34 -11.01
C ARG A 147 -3.91 18.86 -11.74
N GLU A 148 -2.82 19.63 -11.70
CA GLU A 148 -1.56 19.28 -12.34
C GLU A 148 -0.92 18.05 -11.69
N ASN A 149 -0.89 17.99 -10.36
CA ASN A 149 -0.36 16.84 -9.62
C ASN A 149 -1.18 15.57 -9.90
N LEU A 150 -2.51 15.68 -9.95
CA LEU A 150 -3.39 14.56 -10.29
C LEU A 150 -3.17 14.10 -11.74
N ALA A 151 -3.01 15.03 -12.68
CA ALA A 151 -2.65 14.69 -14.06
C ALA A 151 -1.28 14.00 -14.16
N ALA A 152 -0.31 14.42 -13.34
CA ALA A 152 1.01 13.80 -13.28
C ALA A 152 0.97 12.38 -12.70
N THR A 153 0.17 12.14 -11.63
CA THR A 153 0.02 10.79 -11.05
C THR A 153 -0.68 9.83 -12.02
N ILE A 154 -1.71 10.29 -12.75
CA ILE A 154 -2.37 9.46 -13.78
C ILE A 154 -1.39 9.06 -14.88
N LYS A 155 -0.51 9.97 -15.34
CA LYS A 155 0.49 9.65 -16.37
C LYS A 155 1.52 8.61 -15.92
N GLY A 156 1.80 8.54 -14.62
CA GLY A 156 2.77 7.59 -14.07
C GLY A 156 2.25 6.16 -13.92
N VAL A 157 0.93 5.95 -13.96
CA VAL A 157 0.31 4.63 -13.79
C VAL A 157 -0.21 4.13 -15.13
N PRO A 158 0.28 2.98 -15.64
CA PRO A 158 -0.26 2.36 -16.85
C PRO A 158 -1.77 2.14 -16.73
N HIS A 159 -2.51 2.45 -17.80
CA HIS A 159 -3.98 2.32 -17.90
C HIS A 159 -4.84 3.18 -16.97
N ALA A 160 -4.27 3.98 -16.08
CA ALA A 160 -5.07 4.84 -15.19
C ALA A 160 -5.92 5.87 -15.98
N SER A 161 -5.38 6.40 -17.08
CA SER A 161 -6.12 7.26 -18.01
C SER A 161 -7.33 6.57 -18.60
N ASP A 162 -7.20 5.29 -18.93
CA ASP A 162 -8.20 4.50 -19.63
C ASP A 162 -9.34 4.13 -18.68
N ILE A 163 -9.00 3.81 -17.44
CA ILE A 163 -9.97 3.54 -16.37
C ILE A 163 -10.82 4.78 -16.10
N ILE A 164 -10.18 5.94 -15.93
CA ILE A 164 -10.88 7.21 -15.68
C ILE A 164 -11.75 7.59 -16.89
N ALA A 165 -11.23 7.42 -18.11
CA ALA A 165 -12.01 7.65 -19.33
C ALA A 165 -13.23 6.72 -19.41
N SER A 166 -13.08 5.44 -19.05
CA SER A 166 -14.17 4.46 -19.01
C SER A 166 -15.25 4.86 -18.01
N ASP A 167 -14.87 5.30 -16.81
CA ASP A 167 -15.84 5.72 -15.79
C ASP A 167 -16.57 7.00 -16.19
N LEU A 168 -15.88 7.98 -16.79
CA LEU A 168 -16.51 9.16 -17.37
C LEU A 168 -17.48 8.81 -18.50
N ILE A 169 -17.15 7.84 -19.34
CA ILE A 169 -18.04 7.35 -20.40
C ILE A 169 -19.27 6.69 -19.78
N LYS A 170 -19.13 5.87 -18.73
CA LYS A 170 -20.26 5.26 -18.02
C LYS A 170 -21.18 6.32 -17.45
N GLU A 171 -20.65 7.31 -16.75
CA GLU A 171 -21.43 8.40 -16.17
C GLU A 171 -22.19 9.18 -17.25
N LYS A 172 -21.50 9.59 -18.32
CA LYS A 172 -22.14 10.27 -19.46
C LYS A 172 -23.17 9.39 -20.17
N SER A 173 -22.99 8.07 -20.18
CA SER A 173 -23.96 7.14 -20.77
C SER A 173 -25.26 7.06 -19.98
N VAL A 174 -25.23 7.30 -18.66
CA VAL A 174 -26.43 7.36 -17.80
C VAL A 174 -27.17 8.67 -18.01
N VAL A 175 -26.44 9.77 -18.13
CA VAL A 175 -27.03 11.12 -18.28
C VAL A 175 -27.53 11.38 -19.70
N SER A 176 -26.90 10.80 -20.73
CA SER A 176 -27.36 10.98 -22.12
C SER A 176 -28.66 10.24 -22.37
N THR A 177 -29.72 10.99 -22.69
CA THR A 177 -31.03 10.48 -23.11
C THR A 177 -31.04 9.98 -24.56
N GLY A 178 -30.01 10.27 -25.34
CA GLY A 178 -29.89 9.85 -26.74
C GLY A 178 -29.15 8.52 -26.95
N SER A 179 -29.17 8.02 -28.18
CA SER A 179 -28.39 6.84 -28.63
C SER A 179 -26.89 7.11 -28.75
N THR A 180 -26.46 8.35 -28.53
CA THR A 180 -25.08 8.83 -28.72
C THR A 180 -24.60 9.60 -27.49
N ILE A 181 -23.35 9.37 -27.11
CA ILE A 181 -22.62 10.02 -26.02
C ILE A 181 -21.68 11.05 -26.65
N LYS A 182 -21.74 12.31 -26.19
CA LYS A 182 -20.83 13.38 -26.63
C LYS A 182 -19.62 13.48 -25.67
N ILE A 183 -18.44 13.39 -26.24
CA ILE A 183 -17.15 13.50 -25.56
C ILE A 183 -16.53 14.84 -25.96
N GLY A 184 -16.47 15.77 -25.00
CA GLY A 184 -15.81 17.06 -25.20
C GLY A 184 -14.31 16.87 -25.39
N THR A 185 -13.76 17.41 -26.48
CA THR A 185 -12.32 17.43 -26.75
C THR A 185 -11.82 18.87 -26.84
N ARG A 186 -10.51 19.08 -27.03
CA ARG A 186 -9.97 20.44 -27.27
C ARG A 186 -10.40 21.03 -28.62
N GLY A 187 -11.02 20.23 -29.50
CA GLY A 187 -11.60 20.64 -30.78
C GLY A 187 -13.09 20.36 -30.81
N SER A 188 -13.58 19.80 -31.91
CA SER A 188 -14.98 19.37 -32.01
C SER A 188 -15.28 18.21 -31.06
N ASP A 189 -16.51 18.18 -30.55
CA ASP A 189 -16.99 17.08 -29.74
C ASP A 189 -16.99 15.78 -30.54
N LEU A 190 -16.39 14.74 -29.98
CA LEU A 190 -16.47 13.39 -30.54
C LEU A 190 -17.80 12.76 -30.11
N SER A 191 -18.49 12.14 -31.06
CA SER A 191 -19.75 11.46 -30.80
C SER A 191 -19.55 9.95 -30.85
N MET A 192 -19.91 9.25 -29.78
CA MET A 192 -19.79 7.80 -29.69
C MET A 192 -21.18 7.17 -29.50
N ARG A 193 -21.51 6.12 -30.24
CA ARG A 193 -22.78 5.41 -30.04
C ARG A 193 -22.76 4.75 -28.66
N LYS A 194 -23.83 4.94 -27.88
CA LYS A 194 -23.99 4.25 -26.59
C LYS A 194 -23.92 2.75 -26.84
N PRO A 195 -23.16 1.97 -26.04
CA PRO A 195 -23.24 0.52 -26.11
C PRO A 195 -24.71 0.16 -25.92
N GLY A 196 -25.32 -0.41 -26.97
CA GLY A 196 -26.68 -0.93 -26.84
C GLY A 196 -26.71 -1.99 -25.73
N PRO A 197 -27.90 -2.34 -25.21
CA PRO A 197 -28.01 -3.61 -24.48
C PRO A 197 -27.30 -4.66 -25.33
N ARG A 198 -26.40 -5.45 -24.70
CA ARG A 198 -25.68 -6.52 -25.40
C ARG A 198 -26.70 -7.18 -26.32
N PRO A 199 -26.45 -7.27 -27.64
CA PRO A 199 -27.35 -8.04 -28.47
C PRO A 199 -27.42 -9.40 -27.79
N SER A 200 -28.60 -9.77 -27.30
CA SER A 200 -28.89 -11.12 -26.88
C SER A 200 -28.27 -11.98 -27.96
N SER A 201 -27.24 -12.75 -27.59
CA SER A 201 -26.47 -13.53 -28.53
C SER A 201 -27.49 -14.21 -29.44
N SER A 202 -27.38 -13.96 -30.74
CA SER A 202 -27.99 -14.73 -31.83
C SER A 202 -28.76 -15.92 -31.29
N LYS A 203 -30.10 -15.85 -31.21
CA LYS A 203 -31.02 -16.91 -30.72
C LYS A 203 -30.23 -18.20 -30.51
N ALA A 204 -29.76 -18.46 -29.29
CA ALA A 204 -29.09 -19.72 -29.02
C ALA A 204 -30.10 -20.78 -29.49
N LEU A 205 -29.72 -21.57 -30.51
CA LEU A 205 -30.60 -22.56 -31.13
C LEU A 205 -31.18 -23.50 -30.06
N PHE A 206 -30.52 -23.57 -28.90
CA PHE A 206 -30.97 -24.22 -27.70
C PHE A 206 -30.86 -23.23 -26.54
N SER A 207 -32.00 -22.80 -26.01
CA SER A 207 -32.04 -22.15 -24.69
C SER A 207 -31.75 -23.17 -23.60
N ASP A 208 -31.14 -22.73 -22.49
CA ASP A 208 -30.97 -23.53 -21.26
C ASP A 208 -32.30 -23.76 -20.51
N ALA A 209 -33.42 -23.31 -21.07
CA ALA A 209 -34.73 -23.59 -20.53
C ALA A 209 -35.07 -25.09 -20.63
N GLN A 210 -35.85 -25.57 -19.66
CA GLN A 210 -36.37 -26.93 -19.67
C GLN A 210 -37.31 -27.12 -20.87
N VAL A 211 -37.21 -28.27 -21.54
CA VAL A 211 -38.13 -28.60 -22.64
C VAL A 211 -39.52 -28.83 -22.05
N PRO A 212 -40.55 -28.05 -22.45
CA PRO A 212 -41.89 -28.17 -21.92
C PRO A 212 -42.59 -29.42 -22.46
N THR A 213 -43.56 -29.94 -21.69
CA THR A 213 -44.36 -31.13 -22.04
C THR A 213 -44.97 -31.05 -23.44
N ALA A 214 -45.47 -29.88 -23.84
CA ALA A 214 -46.09 -29.66 -25.15
C ALA A 214 -45.13 -29.92 -26.33
N GLU A 215 -43.85 -29.56 -26.20
CA GLU A 215 -42.84 -29.82 -27.23
C GLU A 215 -42.44 -31.30 -27.27
N VAL A 216 -42.48 -31.99 -26.13
CA VAL A 216 -42.29 -33.44 -26.08
C VAL A 216 -43.47 -34.18 -26.72
N GLY A 217 -44.71 -33.70 -26.51
CA GLY A 217 -45.89 -34.22 -27.19
C GLY A 217 -45.81 -34.05 -28.71
N ARG A 218 -45.36 -32.88 -29.19
CA ARG A 218 -45.07 -32.66 -30.61
C ARG A 218 -43.99 -33.58 -31.15
N PHE A 219 -42.93 -33.81 -30.37
CA PHE A 219 -41.87 -34.75 -30.73
C PHE A 219 -42.41 -36.19 -30.85
N GLN A 220 -43.25 -36.62 -29.90
CA GLN A 220 -43.91 -37.92 -29.92
C GLN A 220 -44.81 -38.08 -31.16
N SER A 221 -45.65 -37.08 -31.45
CA SER A 221 -46.60 -37.13 -32.57
C SER A 221 -45.91 -37.10 -33.93
N THR A 222 -44.84 -36.29 -34.07
CA THR A 222 -44.10 -36.14 -35.33
C THR A 222 -43.33 -37.40 -35.69
N LEU A 223 -42.75 -38.07 -34.69
CA LEU A 223 -41.97 -39.30 -34.89
C LEU A 223 -42.78 -40.58 -34.70
N VAL A 224 -44.08 -40.46 -34.42
CA VAL A 224 -45.01 -41.57 -34.19
C VAL A 224 -44.47 -42.55 -33.14
N LEU A 225 -43.99 -41.99 -32.02
CA LEU A 225 -43.41 -42.78 -30.93
C LEU A 225 -44.49 -43.26 -29.96
N SER A 226 -44.39 -44.51 -29.52
CA SER A 226 -45.16 -45.00 -28.38
C SER A 226 -44.68 -44.35 -27.08
N LEU A 227 -45.54 -44.25 -26.06
CA LEU A 227 -45.18 -43.72 -24.74
C LEU A 227 -43.91 -44.35 -24.16
N LYS A 228 -43.71 -45.67 -24.35
CA LYS A 228 -42.50 -46.38 -23.91
C LYS A 228 -41.24 -45.97 -24.67
N GLN A 229 -41.37 -45.65 -25.97
CA GLN A 229 -40.25 -45.14 -26.77
C GLN A 229 -39.92 -43.69 -26.42
N THR A 230 -40.94 -42.87 -26.17
CA THR A 230 -40.79 -41.50 -25.68
C THR A 230 -40.06 -41.48 -24.33
N GLU A 231 -40.39 -42.38 -23.41
CA GLU A 231 -39.69 -42.52 -22.13
C GLU A 231 -38.19 -42.82 -22.28
N LYS A 232 -37.84 -43.72 -23.21
CA LYS A 232 -36.45 -44.03 -23.54
C LYS A 232 -35.72 -42.83 -24.15
N ALA A 233 -36.37 -42.11 -25.06
CA ALA A 233 -35.82 -40.92 -25.69
C ALA A 233 -35.58 -39.79 -24.65
N LEU A 234 -36.52 -39.56 -23.73
CA LEU A 234 -36.35 -38.59 -22.66
C LEU A 234 -35.25 -38.99 -21.67
N THR A 235 -35.10 -40.29 -21.39
CA THR A 235 -34.02 -40.79 -20.55
C THR A 235 -32.67 -40.49 -21.20
N PHE A 236 -32.52 -40.75 -22.50
CA PHE A 236 -31.33 -40.41 -23.27
C PHE A 236 -31.02 -38.90 -23.25
N ILE A 237 -32.04 -38.06 -23.45
CA ILE A 237 -31.88 -36.60 -23.40
C ILE A 237 -31.44 -36.13 -22.00
N ARG A 238 -32.01 -36.72 -20.93
CA ARG A 238 -31.63 -36.41 -19.55
C ARG A 238 -30.22 -36.86 -19.19
N THR A 239 -29.76 -38.00 -19.73
CA THR A 239 -28.37 -38.44 -19.53
C THR A 239 -27.38 -37.59 -20.32
N TRP A 240 -27.78 -37.09 -21.50
CA TRP A 240 -26.89 -36.33 -22.37
C TRP A 240 -26.80 -34.84 -21.99
N LYS A 241 -27.94 -34.16 -21.76
CA LYS A 241 -28.00 -32.72 -21.48
C LYS A 241 -28.13 -32.40 -19.98
N GLY A 242 -28.52 -33.36 -19.15
CA GLY A 242 -28.67 -33.22 -17.70
C GLY A 242 -30.11 -33.44 -17.22
N ARG A 243 -30.28 -33.77 -15.94
CA ARG A 243 -31.56 -34.19 -15.35
C ARG A 243 -32.66 -33.13 -15.48
N ASP A 244 -32.28 -31.86 -15.45
CA ASP A 244 -33.19 -30.70 -15.53
C ASP A 244 -33.52 -30.27 -16.96
N SER A 245 -33.06 -31.01 -17.97
CA SER A 245 -33.26 -30.66 -19.38
C SER A 245 -34.72 -30.76 -19.85
N VAL A 246 -35.54 -31.51 -19.12
CA VAL A 246 -36.92 -31.83 -19.46
C VAL A 246 -37.77 -31.53 -18.23
N GLU A 247 -38.93 -30.92 -18.44
CA GLU A 247 -39.88 -30.58 -17.38
C GLU A 247 -40.16 -31.78 -16.44
N THR A 248 -40.37 -31.48 -15.16
CA THR A 248 -40.67 -32.47 -14.13
C THR A 248 -42.06 -33.08 -14.36
N GLY A 249 -42.16 -34.41 -14.27
CA GLY A 249 -43.46 -35.09 -14.44
C GLY A 249 -43.99 -35.19 -15.87
N VAL A 250 -43.18 -34.90 -16.91
CA VAL A 250 -43.60 -34.94 -18.33
C VAL A 250 -44.31 -36.25 -18.72
N MET A 251 -43.82 -37.41 -18.26
CA MET A 251 -44.46 -38.69 -18.60
C MET A 251 -45.84 -38.87 -17.98
N ALA A 252 -46.12 -38.25 -16.83
CA ALA A 252 -47.46 -38.29 -16.23
C ALA A 252 -48.42 -37.41 -17.05
N LYS A 253 -47.99 -36.19 -17.39
CA LYS A 253 -48.78 -35.26 -18.20
C LYS A 253 -49.10 -35.80 -19.59
N LEU A 254 -48.13 -36.45 -20.25
CA LEU A 254 -48.35 -37.10 -21.55
C LEU A 254 -49.33 -38.27 -21.48
N ARG A 255 -49.35 -39.03 -20.38
CA ARG A 255 -50.35 -40.09 -20.19
C ARG A 255 -51.74 -39.50 -19.98
N ASP A 256 -51.85 -38.41 -19.25
CA ASP A 256 -53.13 -37.72 -19.06
C ASP A 256 -53.67 -37.18 -20.39
N GLU A 257 -52.80 -36.60 -21.23
CA GLU A 257 -53.16 -36.16 -22.58
C GLU A 257 -53.61 -37.32 -23.50
N ASP A 258 -52.90 -38.45 -23.47
CA ASP A 258 -53.25 -39.64 -24.26
C ASP A 258 -54.57 -40.29 -23.79
N ASN A 259 -54.83 -40.27 -22.48
CA ASN A 259 -56.08 -40.75 -21.90
C ASN A 259 -57.28 -39.88 -22.26
N VAL A 260 -57.08 -38.56 -22.45
CA VAL A 260 -58.13 -37.63 -22.88
C VAL A 260 -58.47 -37.84 -24.36
N LEU A 261 -57.48 -38.17 -25.20
CA LEU A 261 -57.69 -38.42 -26.63
C LEU A 261 -58.36 -39.77 -26.92
N ASN A 262 -58.24 -40.75 -26.02
CA ASN A 262 -58.83 -42.09 -26.15
C ASN A 262 -60.20 -42.25 -25.47
N ARG A 263 -60.83 -41.16 -25.01
CA ARG A 263 -62.22 -41.10 -24.53
C ARG A 263 -63.12 -40.47 -25.57
#